data_AF-A0A0M3R7J1-F1
#
_entry.id   AF-A0A0M3R7J1-F1
#
_cell.length_a   1.000
_cell.length_b   1.000
_cell.length_c   1.000
_cell.angle_alpha   90.00
_cell.angle_beta   90.00
_cell.angle_gamma   90.00
#
_symmetry.space_group_name_H-M   'P 1'
#
loop_
_entity.id
_entity.type
_entity.pdbx_description
1 polymer ?
#
loop_
_entity_poly.entity_id
_entity_poly.type
_entity_poly.pdbx_seq_one_letter_code
_entity_poly.pdbx_strand_id
1 'polypeptide(L)'
;MKFVLAMFVVVSLSGCNALPAKRTASKNGCFQSCFSMFQPVCGTDGLTYGNQCELENAKECVYSAIKLAHDGECTDSSSTSACPQFCTRDYRPVCGSDGETYSNYCVLLRERCQTKDTSLVRANDGSCSRRGM
;
A
#
# COMPACT_ATOMS: atom_id res chain seq x y z
N MET A 1 56.86 -55.11 -10.13
CA MET A 1 56.45 -54.65 -11.46
C MET A 1 54.95 -54.38 -11.44
N LYS A 2 54.56 -53.19 -11.93
CA LYS A 2 53.25 -52.83 -12.55
C LYS A 2 52.03 -52.46 -11.68
N PHE A 3 51.53 -51.25 -12.02
CA PHE A 3 50.24 -50.59 -11.75
C PHE A 3 50.05 -50.10 -10.29
N VAL A 4 49.64 -48.86 -10.02
CA VAL A 4 48.35 -48.29 -10.47
C VAL A 4 48.42 -46.77 -10.71
N LEU A 5 47.62 -46.37 -11.69
CA LEU A 5 47.26 -45.07 -12.24
C LEU A 5 47.12 -43.89 -11.26
N ALA A 6 47.48 -42.73 -11.80
CA ALA A 6 47.16 -41.39 -11.32
C ALA A 6 45.65 -41.18 -11.08
N MET A 7 45.32 -40.61 -9.93
CA MET A 7 44.05 -39.93 -9.67
C MET A 7 44.37 -38.44 -9.45
N PHE A 8 44.64 -37.71 -10.53
CA PHE A 8 44.56 -36.25 -10.52
C PHE A 8 43.08 -35.89 -10.45
N VAL A 9 42.53 -35.83 -9.24
CA VAL A 9 41.23 -35.18 -9.02
C VAL A 9 41.46 -33.70 -9.29
N VAL A 10 41.11 -33.28 -10.50
CA VAL A 10 40.98 -31.86 -10.84
C VAL A 10 39.85 -31.31 -9.98
N VAL A 11 40.20 -30.70 -8.84
CA VAL A 11 39.25 -29.91 -8.06
C VAL A 11 38.88 -28.73 -8.94
N SER A 12 37.72 -28.81 -9.59
CA SER A 12 37.12 -27.68 -10.29
C SER A 12 36.80 -26.61 -9.25
N LEU A 13 37.73 -25.68 -9.05
CA LEU A 13 37.48 -24.41 -8.38
C LEU A 13 36.52 -23.63 -9.29
N SER A 14 35.23 -23.97 -9.20
CA SER A 14 34.15 -23.10 -9.65
C SER A 14 34.26 -21.83 -8.81
N GLY A 15 35.00 -20.88 -9.34
CA GLY A 15 35.19 -19.58 -8.72
C GLY A 15 33.81 -18.98 -8.42
N CYS A 16 33.60 -18.57 -7.18
CA CYS A 16 32.58 -17.59 -6.88
C CYS A 16 33.00 -16.32 -7.62
N ASN A 17 32.44 -16.10 -8.81
CA ASN A 17 32.46 -14.79 -9.43
C ASN A 17 31.73 -13.86 -8.47
N ALA A 18 32.50 -13.11 -7.66
CA ALA A 18 32.00 -11.99 -6.92
C ALA A 18 31.38 -11.05 -7.95
N LEU A 19 30.05 -11.01 -7.98
CA LEU A 19 29.31 -9.97 -8.69
C LEU A 19 29.93 -8.62 -8.30
N PRO A 20 30.14 -7.70 -9.25
CA PRO A 20 30.62 -6.38 -8.90
C PRO A 20 29.67 -5.84 -7.86
N ALA A 21 30.18 -5.56 -6.65
CA ALA A 21 29.47 -4.74 -5.70
C ALA A 21 29.15 -3.46 -6.47
N LYS A 22 27.89 -3.34 -6.93
CA LYS A 22 27.39 -2.07 -7.41
C LYS A 22 27.62 -1.15 -6.23
N ARG A 23 28.64 -0.29 -6.34
CA ARG A 23 28.73 0.91 -5.53
C ARG A 23 27.49 1.70 -5.89
N THR A 24 26.36 1.35 -5.29
CA THR A 24 25.21 2.23 -5.25
C THR A 24 25.73 3.44 -4.55
N ALA A 25 25.80 4.53 -5.31
CA ALA A 25 26.19 5.83 -4.84
C ALA A 25 25.69 6.02 -3.42
N SER A 26 26.59 6.43 -2.54
CA SER A 26 26.23 7.09 -1.29
C SER A 26 25.30 8.25 -1.65
N LYS A 27 24.00 7.99 -1.77
CA LYS A 27 22.99 9.04 -1.82
C LYS A 27 22.97 9.57 -0.41
N ASN A 28 23.65 10.68 -0.20
CA ASN A 28 23.58 11.46 1.03
C ASN A 28 22.10 11.58 1.41
N GLY A 29 21.78 10.91 2.52
CA GLY A 29 20.42 10.59 2.91
C GLY A 29 19.56 11.81 3.20
N CYS A 30 18.25 11.59 3.10
CA CYS A 30 17.23 12.34 3.83
C CYS A 30 17.37 13.85 3.88
N PHE A 31 17.57 14.50 2.74
CA PHE A 31 17.49 15.96 2.71
C PHE A 31 16.86 16.45 1.41
N GLN A 32 15.68 15.93 1.11
CA GLN A 32 14.86 16.55 0.10
C GLN A 32 13.96 17.58 0.79
N SER A 33 14.12 18.84 0.40
CA SER A 33 13.32 19.93 0.95
C SER A 33 11.88 19.81 0.42
N CYS A 34 10.94 19.49 1.30
CA CYS A 34 9.52 19.59 1.01
C CYS A 34 8.99 20.96 1.42
N PHE A 35 8.08 21.51 0.62
CA PHE A 35 7.31 22.67 1.05
C PHE A 35 6.37 22.23 2.18
N SER A 36 6.24 23.02 3.25
CA SER A 36 5.42 22.69 4.43
C SER A 36 3.91 22.85 4.20
N MET A 37 3.43 22.52 3.00
CA MET A 37 2.01 22.43 2.73
C MET A 37 1.44 21.20 3.43
N PHE A 38 0.47 21.43 4.31
CA PHE A 38 -0.21 20.35 5.00
C PHE A 38 -1.33 19.78 4.11
N GLN A 39 -1.03 18.65 3.48
CA GLN A 39 -1.93 17.84 2.67
C GLN A 39 -1.69 16.38 3.04
N PRO A 40 -2.16 15.95 4.22
CA PRO A 40 -1.68 14.74 4.85
C PRO A 40 -1.97 13.49 4.02
N VAL A 41 -1.09 12.50 4.13
CA VAL A 41 -1.23 11.19 3.49
C VAL A 41 -0.86 10.09 4.49
N CYS A 42 -1.50 8.93 4.37
CA CYS A 42 -1.24 7.78 5.22
C CYS A 42 -0.34 6.78 4.51
N GLY A 43 0.78 6.40 5.14
CA GLY A 43 1.66 5.34 4.66
C GLY A 43 1.15 3.94 5.01
N THR A 44 1.60 2.93 4.26
CA THR A 44 1.32 1.51 4.58
C THR A 44 1.98 1.03 5.87
N ASP A 45 2.87 1.82 6.44
CA ASP A 45 3.45 1.64 7.77
C ASP A 45 2.58 2.22 8.89
N GLY A 46 1.43 2.81 8.56
CA GLY A 46 0.50 3.40 9.52
C GLY A 46 0.92 4.78 10.03
N LEU A 47 1.89 5.43 9.38
CA LEU A 47 2.34 6.77 9.73
C LEU A 47 1.69 7.84 8.83
N THR A 48 1.23 8.92 9.45
CA THR A 48 0.80 10.13 8.75
C THR A 48 2.02 10.95 8.33
N TYR A 49 2.08 11.28 7.04
CA TYR A 49 3.04 12.23 6.48
C TYR A 49 2.33 13.55 6.20
N GLY A 50 3.01 14.69 6.41
CA GLY A 50 2.41 16.02 6.24
C GLY A 50 2.02 16.32 4.79
N ASN A 51 2.66 15.63 3.83
CA ASN A 51 2.33 15.65 2.41
C ASN A 51 2.98 14.47 1.67
N GLN A 52 2.62 14.31 0.39
CA GLN A 52 3.18 13.30 -0.49
C GLN A 52 4.72 13.38 -0.59
N CYS A 53 5.30 14.58 -0.60
CA CYS A 53 6.75 14.76 -0.70
C CYS A 53 7.47 14.14 0.52
N GLU A 54 6.92 14.36 1.72
CA GLU A 54 7.45 13.77 2.96
C GLU A 54 7.36 12.24 2.96
N LEU A 55 6.27 11.66 2.43
CA LEU A 55 6.13 10.21 2.28
C LEU A 55 7.18 9.64 1.30
N GLU A 56 7.39 10.26 0.15
CA GLU A 56 8.40 9.82 -0.81
C GLU A 56 9.83 9.92 -0.24
N ASN A 57 10.10 10.99 0.52
CA ASN A 57 11.37 11.13 1.20
C ASN A 57 11.59 10.02 2.22
N ALA A 58 10.57 9.65 2.98
CA ALA A 58 10.65 8.58 3.96
C ALA A 58 11.00 7.22 3.34
N LYS A 59 10.48 6.90 2.14
CA LYS A 59 10.85 5.69 1.39
C LYS A 59 12.34 5.62 1.09
N GLU A 60 12.88 6.71 0.56
CA GLU A 60 14.31 6.82 0.20
C GLU A 60 15.20 6.87 1.45
N CYS A 61 14.67 7.37 2.56
CA CYS A 61 15.35 7.54 3.84
C CYS A 61 15.56 6.27 4.63
N VAL A 62 14.49 5.52 4.81
CA VAL A 62 14.47 4.35 5.71
C VAL A 62 14.71 3.07 4.90
N TYR A 63 14.94 3.17 3.59
CA TYR A 63 15.02 2.03 2.67
C TYR A 63 13.86 1.07 2.88
N SER A 64 12.67 1.65 3.06
CA SER A 64 11.47 0.93 3.47
C SER A 64 10.49 0.83 2.31
N ALA A 65 9.78 -0.30 2.24
CA ALA A 65 8.76 -0.54 1.22
C ALA A 65 7.44 0.20 1.52
N ILE A 66 7.51 1.37 2.16
CA ILE A 66 6.35 2.19 2.49
C ILE A 66 5.69 2.60 1.17
N LYS A 67 4.38 2.47 1.08
CA LYS A 67 3.57 2.96 -0.03
C LYS A 67 2.52 3.90 0.53
N LEU A 68 1.89 4.68 -0.35
CA LEU A 68 0.67 5.38 0.00
C LEU A 68 -0.42 4.33 0.28
N ALA A 69 -1.01 4.38 1.48
CA ALA A 69 -2.19 3.61 1.83
C ALA A 69 -3.46 4.34 1.37
N HIS A 70 -3.63 5.60 1.80
CA HIS A 70 -4.72 6.47 1.37
C HIS A 70 -4.36 7.95 1.59
N ASP A 71 -5.08 8.85 0.92
CA ASP A 71 -5.03 10.28 1.21
C ASP A 71 -5.64 10.59 2.58
N GLY A 72 -5.15 11.65 3.24
CA GLY A 72 -5.53 12.02 4.62
C GLY A 72 -4.61 11.41 5.68
N GLU A 73 -4.79 11.84 6.92
CA GLU A 73 -4.05 11.30 8.07
C GLU A 73 -4.37 9.83 8.29
N CYS A 74 -3.40 9.04 8.76
CA CYS A 74 -3.70 7.73 9.31
C CYS A 74 -4.60 7.91 10.52
N THR A 75 -5.83 7.41 10.43
CA THR A 75 -6.66 7.23 11.61
C THR A 75 -6.15 6.00 12.32
N ASP A 76 -5.74 6.12 13.60
CA ASP A 76 -5.49 4.92 14.38
C ASP A 76 -6.73 4.04 14.26
N SER A 77 -6.54 2.76 14.03
CA SER A 77 -7.65 1.80 14.12
C SER A 77 -8.32 1.79 15.52
N SER A 78 -7.79 2.58 16.47
CA SER A 78 -8.32 2.85 17.81
C SER A 78 -8.96 4.24 17.99
N SER A 79 -8.91 5.16 17.02
CA SER A 79 -9.57 6.47 17.10
C SER A 79 -10.65 6.65 16.03
N THR A 80 -11.51 5.63 15.91
CA THR A 80 -12.98 5.71 15.97
C THR A 80 -13.53 4.43 15.34
N SER A 81 -13.56 3.35 16.12
CA SER A 81 -14.35 2.14 15.87
C SER A 81 -15.87 2.38 15.82
N ALA A 82 -16.31 3.62 15.65
CA ALA A 82 -17.70 3.98 15.44
C ALA A 82 -17.95 4.16 13.94
N CYS A 83 -18.82 3.33 13.40
CA CYS A 83 -19.34 3.48 12.05
C CYS A 83 -19.86 4.91 11.82
N PRO A 84 -19.78 5.45 10.59
CA PRO A 84 -20.32 6.76 10.26
C PRO A 84 -21.73 6.94 10.85
N GLN A 85 -21.85 7.79 11.88
CA GLN A 85 -23.13 8.01 12.57
C GLN A 85 -24.05 8.90 11.74
N PHE A 86 -23.46 9.86 11.04
CA PHE A 86 -24.16 10.83 10.22
C PHE A 86 -23.67 10.77 8.78
N CYS A 87 -24.62 10.72 7.84
CA CYS A 87 -24.36 10.85 6.42
C CYS A 87 -25.18 12.03 5.88
N THR A 88 -24.60 12.78 4.94
CA THR A 88 -25.38 13.80 4.21
C THR A 88 -26.49 13.12 3.42
N ARG A 89 -27.57 13.87 3.16
CA ARG A 89 -28.67 13.40 2.32
C ARG A 89 -28.45 13.67 0.83
N ASP A 90 -27.21 14.03 0.45
CA ASP A 90 -26.87 14.23 -0.96
C ASP A 90 -27.05 12.92 -1.71
N TYR A 91 -27.83 12.97 -2.79
CA TYR A 91 -28.04 11.82 -3.64
C TYR A 91 -26.92 11.74 -4.69
N ARG A 92 -25.92 10.91 -4.41
CA ARG A 92 -24.77 10.62 -5.28
C ARG A 92 -24.56 9.09 -5.27
N PRO A 93 -25.41 8.33 -5.97
CA PRO A 93 -25.54 6.90 -5.77
C PRO A 93 -24.25 6.16 -6.14
N VAL A 94 -24.01 5.05 -5.46
CA VAL A 94 -22.91 4.10 -5.74
C VAL A 94 -23.43 2.68 -5.72
N CYS A 95 -22.88 1.82 -6.58
CA CYS A 95 -23.17 0.39 -6.57
C CYS A 95 -22.18 -0.32 -5.65
N GLY A 96 -22.68 -1.14 -4.72
CA GLY A 96 -21.87 -2.02 -3.89
C GLY A 96 -21.47 -3.30 -4.62
N SER A 97 -20.42 -3.97 -4.13
CA SER A 97 -19.98 -5.30 -4.59
C SER A 97 -21.01 -6.40 -4.31
N ASP A 98 -21.95 -6.14 -3.41
CA ASP A 98 -23.14 -6.93 -3.12
C ASP A 98 -24.24 -6.79 -4.20
N GLY A 99 -24.08 -5.85 -5.14
CA GLY A 99 -25.08 -5.56 -6.18
C GLY A 99 -26.20 -4.62 -5.72
N GLU A 100 -26.08 -4.03 -4.52
CA GLU A 100 -27.06 -3.10 -3.98
C GLU A 100 -26.66 -1.64 -4.27
N THR A 101 -27.66 -0.78 -4.46
CA THR A 101 -27.43 0.65 -4.69
C THR A 101 -27.53 1.43 -3.38
N TYR A 102 -26.47 2.15 -3.04
CA TYR A 102 -26.42 3.01 -1.87
C TYR A 102 -26.62 4.47 -2.28
N SER A 103 -27.39 5.23 -1.50
CA SER A 103 -27.76 6.63 -1.84
C SER A 103 -26.56 7.57 -1.94
N ASN A 104 -25.49 7.27 -1.19
CA ASN A 104 -24.16 7.84 -1.34
C ASN A 104 -23.10 6.94 -0.68
N TYR A 105 -21.83 7.28 -0.92
CA TYR A 105 -20.70 6.52 -0.41
C TYR A 105 -20.64 6.44 1.13
N CYS A 106 -21.12 7.46 1.85
CA CYS A 106 -21.18 7.41 3.32
C CYS A 106 -22.13 6.31 3.80
N VAL A 107 -23.30 6.15 3.16
CA VAL A 107 -24.26 5.09 3.52
C VAL A 107 -23.66 3.70 3.27
N LEU A 108 -22.91 3.51 2.18
CA LEU A 108 -22.19 2.26 1.92
C LEU A 108 -21.16 1.96 3.02
N LEU A 109 -20.33 2.94 3.38
CA LEU A 109 -19.32 2.77 4.43
C LEU A 109 -19.94 2.50 5.80
N ARG A 110 -21.09 3.12 6.09
CA ARG A 110 -21.85 2.87 7.31
C ARG A 110 -22.34 1.43 7.36
N GLU A 111 -22.95 0.94 6.28
CA GLU A 111 -23.42 -0.44 6.18
C GLU A 111 -22.26 -1.41 6.38
N ARG A 112 -21.18 -1.25 5.59
CA ARG A 112 -19.94 -2.03 5.68
C ARG A 112 -19.42 -2.14 7.11
N CYS A 113 -19.42 -1.03 7.83
CA CYS A 113 -18.96 -1.00 9.21
C CYS A 113 -19.95 -1.66 10.17
N GLN A 114 -21.25 -1.38 10.04
CA GLN A 114 -22.29 -1.89 10.92
C GLN A 114 -22.43 -3.41 10.81
N THR A 115 -22.37 -3.94 9.59
CA THR A 115 -22.40 -5.38 9.31
C THR A 115 -21.04 -6.04 9.54
N LYS A 116 -19.97 -5.24 9.67
CA LYS A 116 -18.56 -5.69 9.66
C LYS A 116 -18.22 -6.49 8.41
N ASP A 117 -18.95 -6.27 7.31
CA ASP A 117 -18.71 -6.91 6.04
C ASP A 117 -17.51 -6.24 5.35
N THR A 118 -16.33 -6.82 5.51
CA THR A 118 -15.12 -6.30 4.87
C THR A 118 -15.12 -6.49 3.35
N SER A 119 -16.01 -7.34 2.81
CA SER A 119 -16.15 -7.62 1.37
C SER A 119 -17.06 -6.62 0.64
N LEU A 120 -17.89 -5.87 1.38
CA LEU A 120 -18.69 -4.77 0.84
C LEU A 120 -17.80 -3.59 0.47
N VAL A 121 -17.61 -3.37 -0.83
CA VAL A 121 -16.82 -2.28 -1.41
C VAL A 121 -17.62 -1.61 -2.53
N ARG A 122 -17.24 -0.39 -2.92
CA ARG A 122 -17.83 0.27 -4.08
C ARG A 122 -17.42 -0.48 -5.36
N ALA A 123 -18.40 -1.02 -6.08
CA ALA A 123 -18.22 -1.65 -7.38
C ALA A 123 -18.14 -0.62 -8.52
N ASN A 124 -19.06 0.36 -8.56
CA ASN A 124 -19.02 1.47 -9.51
C ASN A 124 -19.70 2.73 -8.95
N ASP A 125 -19.46 3.86 -9.60
CA ASP A 125 -20.23 5.09 -9.38
C ASP A 125 -21.57 5.00 -10.13
N GLY A 126 -22.63 5.55 -9.53
CA GLY A 126 -23.99 5.43 -10.03
C GLY A 126 -24.74 4.27 -9.38
N SER A 127 -26.01 4.09 -9.75
CA SER A 127 -26.81 2.96 -9.29
C SER A 127 -26.34 1.66 -9.94
N CYS A 128 -26.51 0.53 -9.26
CA CYS A 128 -26.32 -0.77 -9.89
C CYS A 128 -27.27 -0.90 -11.09
N SER A 129 -26.72 -1.32 -12.23
CA SER A 129 -27.51 -1.71 -13.38
C SER A 129 -28.38 -2.89 -12.94
N ARG A 130 -29.69 -2.65 -12.75
CA ARG A 130 -30.62 -3.76 -12.52
C ARG A 130 -30.40 -4.75 -13.64
N ARG A 131 -30.04 -6.00 -13.30
CA ARG A 131 -30.07 -7.10 -14.28
C ARG A 131 -31.42 -7.03 -14.97
N GLY A 132 -31.37 -6.90 -16.30
CA GLY A 132 -32.53 -6.65 -17.13
C GLY A 132 -33.69 -7.57 -16.78
N MET A 133 -34.89 -6.97 -16.75
CA MET A 133 -36.14 -7.68 -17.01
C MET A 133 -36.12 -8.27 -18.42
#